data_AF-A0A7S2ULY1-F1
#
_entry.id   AF-A0A7S2ULY1-F1
#
_cell.length_a   1.000
_cell.length_b   1.000
_cell.length_c   1.000
_cell.angle_alpha   90.00
_cell.angle_beta   90.00
_cell.angle_gamma   90.00
#
_symmetry.space_group_name_H-M   'P 1'
#
loop_
_entity.id
_entity.type
_entity.pdbx_description
1 polymer ?
#
loop_
_entity_poly.entity_id
_entity_poly.type
_entity_poly.pdbx_seq_one_letter_code
_entity_poly.pdbx_strand_id
1 'polypeptide(L)'
;PQYAATHQLAVIECLEDRDETLQRKTLDLLYRMTNPVNVEFITAKLLDFLRSTTDLYLKKDLTLKICRVAERYAPSNTWYVTTITDLFGISGDLVEASVAQNLMSLIAEGTGDDDAESEAADMELRREAVEIYASLLDKPLAKLPRILLETMAW
;
A
#
# COMPACT_ATOMS: atom_id res chain seq x y z
N PRO A 1 -19.01 15.34 -9.24
CA PRO A 1 -17.66 14.73 -9.11
C PRO A 1 -16.47 15.70 -9.34
N GLN A 2 -16.67 16.84 -10.01
CA GLN A 2 -15.54 17.72 -10.41
C GLN A 2 -14.94 18.59 -9.28
N TYR A 3 -15.73 18.93 -8.25
CA TYR A 3 -15.25 19.79 -7.16
C TYR A 3 -14.34 19.09 -6.14
N ALA A 4 -14.49 17.77 -5.95
CA ALA A 4 -13.70 17.02 -4.97
C ALA A 4 -12.21 16.96 -5.35
N ALA A 5 -11.90 16.78 -6.63
CA ALA A 5 -10.52 16.72 -7.13
C ALA A 5 -9.80 18.09 -7.02
N THR A 6 -10.49 19.19 -7.32
CA THR A 6 -9.92 20.54 -7.20
C THR A 6 -9.62 20.91 -5.74
N HIS A 7 -10.50 20.53 -4.81
CA HIS A 7 -10.24 20.75 -3.38
C HIS A 7 -9.21 19.77 -2.79
N GLN A 8 -9.01 18.58 -3.38
CA GLN A 8 -7.96 17.66 -2.94
C GLN A 8 -6.56 18.22 -3.13
N LEU A 9 -6.30 18.93 -4.23
CA LEU A 9 -4.98 19.55 -4.46
C LEU A 9 -4.66 20.58 -3.38
N ALA A 10 -5.63 21.44 -3.05
CA ALA A 10 -5.48 22.43 -1.98
C ALA A 10 -5.29 21.77 -0.59
N VAL A 11 -5.94 20.64 -0.33
CA VAL A 11 -5.76 19.86 0.91
C VAL A 11 -4.35 19.26 0.97
N ILE A 12 -3.75 18.88 -0.15
CA ILE A 12 -2.42 18.27 -0.19
C ILE A 12 -1.31 19.27 0.04
N GLU A 13 -1.47 20.54 -0.37
CA GLU A 13 -0.54 21.61 -0.03
C GLU A 13 -0.36 21.75 1.49
N CYS A 14 -1.38 21.40 2.29
CA CYS A 14 -1.29 21.38 3.75
C CYS A 14 -0.40 20.26 4.32
N LEU A 15 0.00 19.26 3.52
CA LEU A 15 0.99 18.26 3.93
C LEU A 15 2.43 18.82 3.91
N GLU A 16 2.68 19.91 3.16
CA GLU A 16 3.98 20.59 3.09
C GLU A 16 4.13 21.66 4.19
N ASP A 17 3.07 21.90 4.96
CA ASP A 17 3.08 22.85 6.08
C ASP A 17 4.04 22.39 7.20
N ARG A 18 4.57 23.32 8.00
CA ARG A 18 5.48 23.01 9.12
C ARG A 18 4.72 22.56 10.38
N ASP A 19 3.40 22.80 10.45
CA ASP A 19 2.56 22.38 11.58
C ASP A 19 2.16 20.90 11.47
N GLU A 20 2.77 20.07 12.31
CA GLU A 20 2.47 18.64 12.40
C GLU A 20 1.00 18.33 12.74
N THR A 21 0.33 19.21 13.50
CA THR A 21 -1.09 19.03 13.84
C THR A 21 -1.96 19.21 12.62
N LEU A 22 -1.63 20.18 11.76
CA LEU A 22 -2.31 20.39 10.50
C LEU A 22 -2.08 19.19 9.57
N GLN A 23 -0.83 18.75 9.41
CA GLN A 23 -0.49 17.57 8.61
C GLN A 23 -1.30 16.33 9.05
N ARG A 24 -1.38 16.05 10.35
CA ARG A 24 -2.17 14.91 10.90
C ARG A 24 -3.65 15.00 10.54
N LYS A 25 -4.25 16.18 10.69
CA LYS A 25 -5.67 16.41 10.33
C LYS A 25 -5.89 16.26 8.84
N THR A 26 -4.96 16.73 8.02
CA THR A 26 -4.97 16.60 6.56
C THR A 26 -4.91 15.13 6.14
N LEU A 27 -4.02 14.33 6.73
CA LEU A 27 -3.93 12.89 6.46
C LEU A 27 -5.23 12.16 6.82
N ASP A 28 -5.84 12.51 7.95
CA ASP A 28 -7.11 11.92 8.36
C ASP A 28 -8.27 12.30 7.43
N LEU A 29 -8.29 13.55 6.95
CA LEU A 29 -9.25 14.00 5.94
C LEU A 29 -9.05 13.26 4.60
N LEU A 30 -7.80 13.16 4.12
CA LEU A 30 -7.48 12.42 2.89
C LEU A 30 -7.94 10.97 2.99
N TYR A 31 -7.61 10.28 4.10
CA TYR A 31 -8.08 8.92 4.36
C TYR A 31 -9.60 8.81 4.27
N ARG A 32 -10.36 9.71 4.91
CA ARG A 32 -11.84 9.71 4.89
C ARG A 32 -12.45 10.01 3.51
N MET A 33 -11.73 10.73 2.66
CA MET A 33 -12.16 11.08 1.29
C MET A 33 -11.82 9.99 0.26
N THR A 34 -11.14 8.92 0.69
CA THR A 34 -10.73 7.83 -0.20
C THR A 34 -11.93 7.10 -0.78
N ASN A 35 -11.86 6.85 -2.09
CA ASN A 35 -12.84 6.12 -2.86
C ASN A 35 -12.13 5.44 -4.06
N PRO A 36 -12.82 4.55 -4.80
CA PRO A 36 -12.18 3.83 -5.91
C PRO A 36 -11.56 4.71 -7.00
N VAL A 37 -11.99 5.97 -7.14
CA VAL A 37 -11.50 6.88 -8.19
C VAL A 37 -10.16 7.54 -7.81
N ASN A 38 -9.89 7.70 -6.52
CA ASN A 38 -8.73 8.45 -6.03
C ASN A 38 -7.81 7.66 -5.07
N VAL A 39 -8.10 6.36 -4.90
CA VAL A 39 -7.37 5.44 -4.01
C VAL A 39 -5.87 5.44 -4.27
N GLU A 40 -5.45 5.31 -5.53
CA GLU A 40 -4.04 5.21 -5.89
C GLU A 40 -3.27 6.45 -5.46
N PHE A 41 -3.85 7.61 -5.77
CA PHE A 41 -3.26 8.90 -5.46
C PHE A 41 -3.19 9.20 -3.97
N ILE A 42 -4.28 8.95 -3.22
CA ILE A 42 -4.27 9.16 -1.76
C ILE A 42 -3.28 8.20 -1.10
N THR A 43 -3.28 6.93 -1.50
CA THR A 43 -2.40 5.92 -0.91
C THR A 43 -0.92 6.26 -1.13
N ALA A 44 -0.56 6.74 -2.32
CA ALA A 44 0.78 7.25 -2.60
C ALA A 44 1.18 8.39 -1.63
N LYS A 45 0.29 9.35 -1.37
CA LYS A 45 0.54 10.44 -0.40
C LYS A 45 0.66 9.94 1.03
N LEU A 46 -0.13 8.95 1.44
CA LEU A 46 -0.01 8.34 2.76
C LEU A 46 1.34 7.59 2.90
N LEU A 47 1.77 6.86 1.88
CA LEU A 47 3.07 6.17 1.84
C LEU A 47 4.24 7.17 1.89
N ASP A 48 4.18 8.25 1.11
CA ASP A 48 5.18 9.31 1.11
C ASP A 48 5.35 9.91 2.51
N PHE A 49 4.24 10.21 3.18
CA PHE A 49 4.27 10.75 4.54
C PHE A 49 4.77 9.71 5.56
N LEU A 50 4.38 8.45 5.40
CA LEU A 50 4.84 7.35 6.25
C LEU A 50 6.37 7.19 6.20
N ARG A 51 7.00 7.42 5.04
CA ARG A 51 8.46 7.39 4.87
C ARG A 51 9.16 8.53 5.61
N SER A 52 8.55 9.72 5.66
CA SER A 52 9.19 10.92 6.21
C SER A 52 9.01 11.08 7.73
N THR A 53 7.90 10.60 8.27
CA THR A 53 7.62 10.76 9.70
C THR A 53 8.51 9.90 10.59
N THR A 54 8.81 10.37 11.79
CA THR A 54 9.53 9.63 12.84
C THR A 54 8.64 9.26 14.02
N ASP A 55 7.39 9.72 14.07
CA ASP A 55 6.44 9.44 15.14
C ASP A 55 5.88 8.01 15.00
N LEU A 56 6.25 7.12 15.94
CA LEU A 56 5.86 5.71 15.92
C LEU A 56 4.35 5.50 16.01
N TYR A 57 3.64 6.32 16.78
CA TYR A 57 2.19 6.22 16.90
C TYR A 57 1.52 6.55 15.57
N LEU A 58 1.98 7.62 14.93
CA LEU A 58 1.48 8.03 13.61
C LEU A 58 1.84 7.01 12.53
N LYS A 59 3.05 6.44 12.54
CA LYS A 59 3.44 5.35 11.62
C LYS A 59 2.50 4.16 11.72
N LYS A 60 2.16 3.75 12.95
CA LYS A 60 1.25 2.63 13.18
C LYS A 60 -0.16 2.94 12.67
N ASP A 61 -0.68 4.13 12.96
CA ASP A 61 -1.99 4.58 12.47
C ASP A 61 -2.04 4.62 10.93
N LEU A 62 -1.03 5.21 10.28
CA LEU A 62 -0.93 5.28 8.82
C LEU A 62 -0.80 3.90 8.18
N THR A 63 0.00 3.01 8.75
CA THR A 63 0.15 1.63 8.28
C THR A 63 -1.21 0.92 8.25
N LEU A 64 -1.96 1.00 9.35
CA LEU A 64 -3.30 0.42 9.44
C LEU A 64 -4.28 1.05 8.43
N LYS A 65 -4.24 2.37 8.27
CA LYS A 65 -5.08 3.09 7.31
C LYS A 65 -4.79 2.68 5.87
N ILE A 66 -3.51 2.54 5.50
CA ILE A 66 -3.09 2.11 4.16
C ILE A 66 -3.57 0.68 3.90
N CYS A 67 -3.38 -0.27 4.83
CA CYS A 67 -3.89 -1.64 4.67
C CYS A 67 -5.40 -1.64 4.40
N ARG A 68 -6.18 -0.91 5.21
CA ARG A 68 -7.64 -0.82 5.06
C ARG A 68 -8.09 -0.21 3.74
N VAL A 69 -7.40 0.83 3.29
CA VAL A 69 -7.69 1.48 2.00
C VAL A 69 -7.38 0.52 0.86
N ALA A 70 -6.22 -0.15 0.92
CA ALA A 70 -5.82 -1.08 -0.12
C ALA A 70 -6.77 -2.28 -0.21
N GLU A 71 -7.16 -2.89 0.92
CA GLU A 71 -8.12 -3.99 0.96
C GLU A 71 -9.50 -3.60 0.42
N ARG A 72 -9.94 -2.37 0.67
CA ARG A 72 -11.30 -1.93 0.33
C ARG A 72 -11.44 -1.39 -1.08
N TYR A 73 -10.41 -0.72 -1.58
CA TYR A 73 -10.50 0.12 -2.77
C TYR A 73 -9.46 -0.21 -3.83
N ALA A 74 -8.67 -1.29 -3.68
CA ALA A 74 -7.69 -1.68 -4.70
C ALA A 74 -8.35 -1.73 -6.10
N PRO A 75 -7.77 -1.03 -7.10
CA PRO A 75 -8.28 -1.05 -8.47
C PRO A 75 -7.91 -2.35 -9.20
N SER A 76 -6.85 -3.03 -8.76
CA SER A 76 -6.41 -4.32 -9.29
C SER A 76 -5.56 -5.09 -8.26
N ASN A 77 -5.44 -6.40 -8.45
CA ASN A 77 -4.59 -7.26 -7.62
C ASN A 77 -3.11 -6.86 -7.74
N THR A 78 -2.65 -6.51 -8.94
CA THR A 78 -1.29 -5.98 -9.17
C THR A 78 -1.01 -4.75 -8.32
N TRP A 79 -1.94 -3.79 -8.31
CA TRP A 79 -1.79 -2.58 -7.53
C TRP A 79 -1.77 -2.89 -6.04
N TYR A 80 -2.61 -3.82 -5.58
CA TYR A 80 -2.61 -4.28 -4.20
C TYR A 80 -1.27 -4.92 -3.82
N VAL A 81 -0.76 -5.86 -4.61
CA VAL A 81 0.53 -6.52 -4.38
C VAL A 81 1.67 -5.51 -4.30
N THR A 82 1.72 -4.58 -5.26
CA THR A 82 2.73 -3.52 -5.31
C THR A 82 2.68 -2.64 -4.06
N THR A 83 1.48 -2.17 -3.70
CA THR A 83 1.26 -1.25 -2.57
C THR A 83 1.60 -1.90 -1.23
N ILE A 84 1.15 -3.14 -1.00
CA ILE A 84 1.42 -3.84 0.26
C ILE A 84 2.89 -4.24 0.37
N THR A 85 3.53 -4.65 -0.73
CA THR A 85 4.97 -4.91 -0.77
C THR A 85 5.77 -3.65 -0.42
N ASP A 86 5.38 -2.50 -0.96
CA ASP A 86 6.03 -1.22 -0.62
C ASP A 86 5.81 -0.85 0.85
N LEU A 87 4.59 -1.03 1.36
CA LEU A 87 4.27 -0.81 2.78
C LEU A 87 5.14 -1.68 3.69
N PHE A 88 5.33 -2.96 3.37
CA PHE A 88 6.19 -3.85 4.14
C PHE A 88 7.64 -3.35 4.15
N GLY A 89 8.11 -2.76 3.05
CA GLY A 89 9.43 -2.15 2.96
C GLY A 89 9.62 -0.90 3.85
N ILE A 90 8.54 -0.18 4.15
CA ILE A 90 8.58 1.08 4.93
C ILE A 90 8.34 0.84 6.42
N SER A 91 7.33 0.03 6.76
CA SER A 91 6.84 -0.15 8.12
C SER A 91 6.49 -1.60 8.46
N GLY A 92 7.18 -2.57 7.85
CA GLY A 92 6.88 -4.00 7.99
C GLY A 92 6.88 -4.54 9.42
N ASP A 93 7.56 -3.90 10.37
CA ASP A 93 7.53 -4.23 11.80
C ASP A 93 6.21 -3.85 12.49
N LEU A 94 5.42 -2.96 11.88
CA LEU A 94 4.13 -2.47 12.37
C LEU A 94 2.94 -3.13 11.66
N VAL A 95 3.18 -3.93 10.63
CA VAL A 95 2.15 -4.60 9.85
C VAL A 95 1.69 -5.87 10.57
N GLU A 96 0.38 -6.09 10.61
CA GLU A 96 -0.20 -7.32 11.15
C GLU A 96 0.11 -8.53 10.26
N ALA A 97 0.44 -9.67 10.86
CA ALA A 97 0.81 -10.88 10.12
C ALA A 97 -0.29 -11.37 9.16
N SER A 98 -1.56 -11.09 9.47
CA SER A 98 -2.71 -11.39 8.60
C SER A 98 -2.60 -10.72 7.23
N VAL A 99 -2.02 -9.52 7.14
CA VAL A 99 -1.86 -8.80 5.86
C VAL A 99 -0.87 -9.53 4.95
N ALA A 100 0.23 -10.05 5.51
CA ALA A 100 1.16 -10.89 4.76
C ALA A 100 0.53 -12.22 4.33
N GLN A 101 -0.26 -12.84 5.20
CA GLN A 101 -0.99 -14.06 4.84
C GLN A 101 -1.99 -13.81 3.70
N ASN A 102 -2.75 -12.72 3.76
CA ASN A 102 -3.68 -12.35 2.69
C ASN A 102 -2.96 -12.10 1.36
N LEU A 103 -1.82 -11.40 1.40
CA LEU A 103 -0.99 -11.17 0.20
C LEU A 103 -0.47 -12.48 -0.38
N MET A 104 0.05 -13.39 0.46
CA MET A 104 0.54 -14.70 0.00
C MET A 104 -0.58 -15.55 -0.57
N SER A 105 -1.73 -15.65 0.11
CA SER A 105 -2.90 -16.37 -0.41
C SER A 105 -3.38 -15.80 -1.75
N LEU A 106 -3.41 -14.48 -1.92
CA LEU A 106 -3.79 -13.87 -3.20
C LEU A 106 -2.84 -14.28 -4.34
N ILE A 107 -1.52 -14.23 -4.11
CA ILE A 107 -0.53 -14.61 -5.12
C ILE A 107 -0.56 -16.12 -5.39
N ALA A 108 -0.80 -16.92 -4.35
CA ALA A 108 -0.84 -18.37 -4.43
C ALA A 108 -2.08 -18.90 -5.15
N GLU A 109 -3.24 -18.48 -4.69
CA GLU A 109 -4.54 -19.02 -5.05
C GLU A 109 -5.16 -18.26 -6.23
N GLY A 110 -4.79 -16.99 -6.43
CA GLY A 110 -5.40 -16.13 -7.45
C GLY A 110 -6.77 -15.59 -7.01
N THR A 111 -7.62 -15.23 -7.96
CA THR A 111 -9.01 -14.79 -7.67
C THR A 111 -9.93 -15.94 -7.26
N GLY A 112 -9.54 -17.18 -7.59
CA GLY A 112 -10.35 -18.38 -7.38
C GLY A 112 -11.38 -18.67 -8.48
N ASP A 113 -11.36 -17.90 -9.58
CA ASP A 113 -12.22 -18.11 -10.73
C ASP A 113 -11.52 -19.01 -11.78
N ASP A 114 -12.18 -20.10 -12.19
CA ASP A 114 -11.65 -21.14 -13.09
C ASP A 114 -11.82 -20.82 -14.60
N ASP A 115 -12.17 -19.58 -14.95
CA ASP A 115 -12.28 -19.20 -16.35
C ASP A 115 -10.91 -18.80 -16.94
N ALA A 116 -10.74 -19.01 -18.25
CA ALA A 116 -9.46 -18.83 -18.91
C ALA A 116 -8.94 -17.37 -18.88
N GLU A 117 -9.83 -16.38 -18.74
CA GLU A 117 -9.43 -14.97 -18.63
C GLU A 117 -8.85 -14.70 -17.24
N SER A 118 -9.52 -15.21 -16.20
CA SER A 118 -9.04 -15.14 -14.82
C SER A 118 -7.72 -15.90 -14.61
N GLU A 119 -7.60 -17.13 -15.12
CA GLU A 119 -6.34 -17.90 -15.01
C GLU A 119 -5.16 -17.15 -15.65
N ALA A 120 -5.39 -16.49 -16.78
CA ALA A 120 -4.36 -15.69 -17.45
C ALA A 120 -4.00 -14.44 -16.64
N ALA A 121 -4.99 -13.75 -16.05
CA ALA A 121 -4.76 -12.60 -15.18
C ALA A 121 -3.99 -12.99 -13.91
N ASP A 122 -4.32 -14.13 -13.30
CA ASP A 122 -3.63 -14.66 -12.13
C ASP A 122 -2.19 -15.10 -12.45
N MET A 123 -1.94 -15.61 -13.66
CA MET A 123 -0.58 -15.92 -14.11
C MET A 123 0.26 -14.64 -14.29
N GLU A 124 -0.32 -13.59 -14.87
CA GLU A 124 0.36 -12.30 -15.00
C GLU A 124 0.62 -11.65 -13.64
N LEU A 125 -0.34 -11.71 -12.71
CA LEU A 125 -0.16 -11.26 -11.33
C LEU A 125 1.06 -11.93 -10.66
N ARG A 126 1.18 -13.26 -10.79
CA ARG A 126 2.32 -14.01 -10.23
C ARG A 126 3.64 -13.59 -10.88
N ARG A 127 3.64 -13.38 -12.18
CA ARG A 127 4.82 -12.91 -12.92
C ARG A 127 5.25 -11.53 -12.44
N GLU A 128 4.33 -10.58 -12.33
CA GLU A 128 4.62 -9.23 -11.83
C GLU A 128 5.11 -9.25 -10.38
N ALA A 129 4.51 -10.09 -9.51
CA ALA A 129 4.98 -10.28 -8.14
C ALA A 129 6.44 -10.76 -8.10
N VAL A 130 6.80 -11.74 -8.94
CA VAL A 130 8.18 -12.22 -9.07
C VAL A 130 9.11 -11.11 -9.56
N GLU A 131 8.71 -10.31 -10.54
CA GLU A 131 9.52 -9.19 -11.05
C GLU A 131 9.75 -8.13 -9.95
N ILE A 132 8.71 -7.79 -9.17
CA ILE A 132 8.80 -6.88 -8.02
C ILE A 132 9.79 -7.46 -6.98
N TYR A 133 9.62 -8.72 -6.58
CA TYR A 133 10.48 -9.35 -5.57
C TYR A 133 11.92 -9.52 -6.04
N ALA A 134 12.14 -9.87 -7.31
CA ALA A 134 13.48 -9.93 -7.90
C ALA A 134 14.19 -8.57 -7.82
N SER A 135 13.48 -7.46 -8.12
CA SER A 135 14.06 -6.11 -8.01
C SER A 135 14.45 -5.72 -6.57
N LEU A 136 13.79 -6.31 -5.56
CA LEU A 136 14.14 -6.09 -4.15
C LEU A 136 15.43 -6.81 -3.75
N LEU A 137 15.76 -7.93 -4.41
CA LEU A 137 16.98 -8.71 -4.15
C LEU A 137 18.26 -7.98 -4.60
N ASP A 138 18.15 -6.94 -5.42
CA ASP A 138 19.27 -6.03 -5.71
C ASP A 138 19.75 -5.26 -4.46
N LYS A 139 18.89 -5.16 -3.44
CA LYS A 139 19.23 -4.56 -2.14
C LYS A 139 19.83 -5.62 -1.22
N PRO A 140 20.78 -5.26 -0.33
CA PRO A 140 21.31 -6.21 0.65
C PRO A 140 20.19 -6.80 1.52
N LEU A 141 20.07 -8.13 1.58
CA LEU A 141 19.02 -8.85 2.32
C LEU A 141 18.92 -8.41 3.79
N ALA A 142 20.04 -8.09 4.42
CA ALA A 142 20.09 -7.60 5.81
C ALA A 142 19.35 -6.25 6.03
N LYS A 143 19.03 -5.53 4.96
CA LYS A 143 18.26 -4.28 4.99
C LYS A 143 16.78 -4.48 4.70
N LEU A 144 16.36 -5.68 4.28
CA LEU A 144 14.96 -5.97 4.01
C LEU A 144 14.25 -6.33 5.34
N PRO A 145 13.08 -5.74 5.62
CA PRO A 145 12.21 -6.15 6.71
C PRO A 145 11.92 -7.65 6.70
N ARG A 146 11.84 -8.25 7.90
CA ARG A 146 11.61 -9.69 8.07
C ARG A 146 10.33 -10.17 7.35
N ILE A 147 9.25 -9.40 7.45
CA ILE A 147 7.98 -9.73 6.80
C ILE A 147 8.11 -9.84 5.27
N LEU A 148 8.93 -8.99 4.63
CA LEU A 148 9.21 -9.10 3.20
C LEU A 148 9.98 -10.38 2.89
N LEU A 149 11.03 -10.67 3.66
CA LEU A 149 11.83 -11.89 3.45
C LEU A 149 10.97 -13.15 3.61
N GLU A 150 10.08 -13.18 4.60
CA GLU A 150 9.16 -14.28 4.82
C GLU A 150 8.14 -14.43 3.68
N THR A 151 7.55 -13.31 3.21
CA THR A 151 6.64 -13.33 2.06
C THR A 151 7.33 -13.74 0.76
N MET A 152 8.56 -13.29 0.51
CA MET A 152 9.30 -13.60 -0.71
C MET A 152 9.82 -15.05 -0.76
N ALA A 153 10.02 -15.68 0.40
CA ALA A 153 10.60 -17.02 0.51
C ALA A 153 9.57 -18.14 0.79
N TRP A 154 8.30 -17.78 0.94
CA TRP A 154 7.17 -18.71 1.08
C TRP A 154 6.99 -19.54 -0.21
#